data_AF-A0A841EGT2-F1
#
_entry.id   AF-A0A841EGT2-F1
#
_cell.length_a   1.000
_cell.length_b   1.000
_cell.length_c   1.000
_cell.angle_alpha   90.00
_cell.angle_beta   90.00
_cell.angle_gamma   90.00
#
_symmetry.space_group_name_H-M   'P 1'
#
loop_
_entity.id
_entity.type
_entity.pdbx_description
1 polymer ?
#
loop_
_entity_poly.entity_id
_entity_poly.type
_entity_poly.pdbx_seq_one_letter_code
_entity_poly.pdbx_strand_id
1 'polypeptide(L)' 'MNHEETLRDLLPAGWDVTALGDLVCPCGDLIEPDGGCPEGCVSPLREAGWI' A
#
# COMPACT_ATOMS: atom_id res chain seq x y z
N MET A 1 -8.79 -17.79 6.48
CA MET A 1 -7.85 -16.69 6.20
C MET A 1 -8.66 -15.55 5.68
N ASN A 2 -8.72 -14.43 6.42
CA ASN A 2 -9.37 -13.22 5.94
C ASN A 2 -8.42 -12.53 4.95
N HIS A 3 -8.95 -12.05 3.83
CA HIS A 3 -8.17 -11.47 2.73
C HIS A 3 -7.23 -10.32 3.18
N GLU A 4 -7.63 -9.57 4.21
CA GLU A 4 -6.84 -8.47 4.81
C GLU A 4 -5.52 -8.93 5.42
N GLU A 5 -5.49 -10.08 6.11
CA GLU A 5 -4.25 -10.57 6.74
C GLU A 5 -3.23 -10.99 5.67
N THR A 6 -3.69 -11.59 4.57
CA THR A 6 -2.81 -12.04 3.49
C THR A 6 -2.16 -10.88 2.73
N LEU A 7 -2.84 -9.74 2.59
CA LEU A 7 -2.26 -8.56 1.94
C LEU A 7 -1.18 -7.90 2.82
N ARG A 8 -1.41 -7.80 4.13
CA ARG A 8 -0.43 -7.22 5.07
C ARG A 8 0.89 -8.00 5.11
N ASP A 9 0.84 -9.33 5.05
CA ASP A 9 2.06 -10.17 5.06
C ASP A 9 2.93 -10.02 3.79
N LEU A 10 2.35 -9.52 2.69
CA LEU A 10 3.05 -9.32 1.43
C LEU A 10 3.65 -7.92 1.29
N LEU A 11 3.26 -6.99 2.15
CA LEU A 11 3.71 -5.61 2.07
C LEU A 11 5.04 -5.41 2.80
N PRO A 12 5.90 -4.49 2.33
CA PRO A 12 7.12 -4.14 3.06
C PRO A 12 6.78 -3.58 4.45
N ALA A 13 7.74 -3.65 5.37
CA ALA A 13 7.55 -3.13 6.72
C ALA A 13 7.11 -1.65 6.71
N GLY A 14 6.13 -1.33 7.55
CA GLY A 14 5.57 0.03 7.67
C GLY A 14 4.44 0.36 6.70
N TRP A 15 4.17 -0.51 5.72
CA TRP A 15 2.98 -0.41 4.88
C TRP A 15 1.78 -1.06 5.56
N ASP A 16 0.59 -0.54 5.29
CA ASP A 16 -0.67 -1.07 5.80
C ASP A 16 -1.76 -0.99 4.72
N VAL A 17 -2.91 -1.59 4.99
CA VAL A 17 -4.12 -1.51 4.17
C VAL A 17 -5.30 -1.06 5.02
N THR A 18 -6.16 -0.22 4.45
CA THR A 18 -7.44 0.13 5.07
C THR A 18 -8.39 -1.06 5.02
N ALA A 19 -9.49 -0.99 5.78
CA ALA A 19 -10.56 -1.99 5.71
C ALA A 19 -11.22 -2.10 4.32
N LEU A 20 -11.01 -1.11 3.44
CA LEU A 20 -11.48 -1.11 2.06
C LEU A 20 -10.43 -1.64 1.06
N GLY A 21 -9.22 -1.94 1.53
CA GLY A 21 -8.11 -2.42 0.73
C GLY A 21 -7.23 -1.32 0.13
N ASP A 22 -7.42 -0.06 0.53
CA ASP A 22 -6.55 1.04 0.09
C ASP A 22 -5.18 0.93 0.78
N LEU A 23 -4.11 1.18 0.03
CA LEU A 23 -2.75 1.06 0.54
C LEU A 23 -2.35 2.32 1.31
N VAL A 24 -1.80 2.13 2.52
CA VAL A 24 -1.28 3.19 3.40
C VAL A 24 0.25 3.11 3.43
N CYS A 25 0.92 4.24 3.15
CA CYS A 25 2.38 4.35 3.16
C CYS A 25 2.95 4.35 4.60
N PRO A 26 4.27 4.14 4.76
CA PRO A 26 4.96 4.32 6.05
C PRO A 26 4.86 5.74 6.64
N CYS A 27 4.53 6.74 5.80
CA CYS A 27 4.24 8.10 6.23
C CYS A 27 2.86 8.26 6.90
N GLY A 28 1.96 7.28 6.78
CA GLY A 28 0.59 7.33 7.27
C GLY A 28 -0.44 7.86 6.26
N ASP A 29 0.01 8.32 5.10
CA ASP A 29 -0.88 8.77 4.01
C ASP A 29 -1.39 7.59 3.16
N LEU A 30 -2.54 7.80 2.52
CA LEU A 30 -3.03 6.90 1.50
C LEU A 30 -2.23 7.05 0.21
N ILE A 31 -1.99 5.93 -0.45
CA ILE A 31 -1.50 5.92 -1.83
C ILE A 31 -2.62 6.37 -2.76
N GLU A 32 -2.29 7.34 -3.61
CA GLU A 32 -3.15 7.81 -4.68
C GLU A 32 -3.24 6.79 -5.83
N PRO A 33 -4.25 6.89 -6.71
CA PRO A 33 -4.43 5.93 -7.80
C PRO A 33 -3.25 5.82 -8.78
N ASP A 34 -2.36 6.82 -8.83
CA ASP A 34 -1.14 6.80 -9.64
C ASP A 34 0.02 6.07 -8.94
N GLY A 35 -0.20 5.52 -7.74
CA GLY A 35 0.79 4.79 -6.96
C GLY A 35 1.76 5.66 -6.18
N GLY A 36 1.52 6.97 -6.02
CA GLY A 36 2.32 7.87 -5.20
C GLY A 36 1.60 8.36 -3.93
N CYS A 37 2.33 9.06 -3.06
CA CYS A 37 1.75 9.93 -2.03
C CYS A 37 2.45 11.30 -2.01
N PRO A 38 1.88 12.32 -1.35
CA PRO A 38 2.45 13.67 -1.29
C PRO A 38 3.86 13.76 -0.72
N GLU A 39 4.21 12.86 0.20
CA GLU A 39 5.54 12.79 0.83
C GLU A 39 6.59 12.06 -0.04
N GLY A 40 6.19 11.56 -1.21
CA GLY A 40 7.08 10.94 -2.19
C GLY A 40 7.31 9.44 -2.03
N CYS A 41 6.49 8.74 -1.23
CA CYS A 41 6.50 7.28 -1.22
C CYS A 41 5.91 6.73 -2.53
N VAL A 42 6.42 5.59 -2.98
CA VAL A 42 5.96 4.89 -4.18
C VAL A 42 5.41 3.53 -3.78
N SER A 43 4.22 3.19 -4.29
CA SER A 43 3.57 1.91 -4.07
C SER A 43 4.43 0.74 -4.53
N PRO A 44 4.63 -0.31 -3.73
CA PRO A 44 5.30 -1.54 -4.14
C PRO A 44 4.58 -2.23 -5.32
N LEU A 45 3.26 -2.01 -5.45
CA LEU A 45 2.47 -2.52 -6.57
C LEU A 45 2.82 -1.81 -7.88
N ARG A 46 3.12 -0.50 -7.83
CA ARG A 46 3.61 0.27 -8.98
C ARG A 46 5.02 -0.17 -9.36
N GLU A 47 5.90 -0.37 -8.38
CA GLU A 47 7.26 -0.88 -8.63
C GLU A 47 7.24 -2.30 -9.24
N ALA A 48 6.24 -3.12 -8.86
CA ALA A 48 6.00 -4.44 -9.44
C ALA A 48 5.31 -4.40 -10.82
N GLY A 49 4.89 -3.23 -11.31
CA GLY A 49 4.20 -3.05 -12.59
C GLY A 49 2.77 -3.58 -12.61
N TRP A 50 2.09 -3.59 -11.46
CA TRP A 50 0.70 -4.05 -11.35
C TRP A 50 -0.32 -2.92 -11.49
N ILE A 51 0.12 -1.67 -11.40
CA ILE A 51 -0.62 -0.43 -11.64
C ILE A 51 0.23 0.55 -12.43
#